data_AF-A0A5R9NYS1-F1
#
_entry.id   AF-A0A5R9NYS1-F1
#
_cell.length_a   1.000
_cell.length_b   1.000
_cell.length_c   1.000
_cell.angle_alpha   90.00
_cell.angle_beta   90.00
_cell.angle_gamma   90.00
#
_symmetry.space_group_name_H-M   'P 1'
#
loop_
_entity.id
_entity.type
_entity.pdbx_description
1 polymer ?
#
loop_
_entity_poly.entity_id
_entity_poly.type
_entity_poly.pdbx_seq_one_letter_code
_entity_poly.pdbx_strand_id
1 'polypeptide(L)'
;MSILPEASRQFFASIIGGRRVHDFELTPEFVSKVEAYRDEVREQEGGGGMCHIVTDYLAEEYGWERLYVSYLSPSGEIICGGGHVINVLPDGSILDPTRDQFGEGFSVSHIKSDSDEIGRYRPEFYVDYHPGHPDASALDAWLPYYDGVPDEDVDTLKGGTREPGWWLSDKTHYNAYIDRQNELKRYGRTF
;
A
#
# COMPACT_ATOMS: atom_id res chain seq x y z
N MET A 1 -7.50 0.29 -18.79
CA MET A 1 -7.44 1.72 -18.42
C MET A 1 -6.21 1.88 -17.54
N SER A 2 -5.36 2.88 -17.80
CA SER A 2 -4.10 3.12 -17.09
C SER A 2 -4.20 4.46 -16.37
N ILE A 3 -3.89 4.44 -15.08
CA ILE A 3 -3.88 5.59 -14.16
C ILE A 3 -2.51 6.24 -14.26
N LEU A 4 -2.46 7.56 -14.49
CA LEU A 4 -1.17 8.26 -14.50
C LEU A 4 -0.61 8.32 -13.06
N PRO A 5 0.56 7.72 -12.76
CA PRO A 5 1.15 7.77 -11.41
C PRO A 5 1.39 9.19 -10.90
N GLU A 6 1.56 10.15 -11.82
CA GLU A 6 1.71 11.58 -11.53
C GLU A 6 0.51 12.15 -10.75
N ALA A 7 -0.71 11.65 -11.01
CA ALA A 7 -1.90 12.07 -10.30
C ALA A 7 -1.75 11.79 -8.79
N SER A 8 -1.41 10.54 -8.43
CA SER A 8 -1.14 10.13 -7.06
C SER A 8 -0.08 10.99 -6.37
N ARG A 9 1.01 11.31 -7.07
CA ARG A 9 2.07 12.18 -6.52
C ARG A 9 1.53 13.56 -6.15
N GLN A 10 0.69 14.16 -6.99
CA GLN A 10 0.09 15.46 -6.72
C GLN A 10 -0.82 15.43 -5.48
N PHE A 11 -1.57 14.34 -5.28
CA PHE A 11 -2.36 14.15 -4.06
C PHE A 11 -1.47 14.11 -2.81
N PHE A 12 -0.45 13.24 -2.80
CA PHE A 12 0.44 13.13 -1.64
C PHE A 12 1.27 14.39 -1.38
N ALA A 13 1.54 15.20 -2.41
CA ALA A 13 2.14 16.52 -2.23
C ALA A 13 1.18 17.51 -1.52
N SER A 14 -0.13 17.38 -1.72
CA SER A 14 -1.12 18.32 -1.17
C SER A 14 -1.42 18.10 0.32
N ILE A 15 -1.29 16.86 0.81
CA ILE A 15 -1.55 16.52 2.23
C ILE A 15 -0.44 16.98 3.19
N ILE A 16 0.70 17.47 2.67
CA ILE A 16 1.88 17.93 3.44
C ILE A 16 1.60 19.23 4.23
N GLY A 17 0.43 19.85 4.08
CA GLY A 17 0.05 21.16 4.62
C GLY A 17 0.02 21.28 6.15
N GLY A 18 1.19 21.32 6.82
CA GLY A 18 1.40 22.11 8.04
C GLY A 18 2.03 21.45 9.27
N ARG A 19 2.46 20.19 9.25
CA ARG A 19 3.03 19.54 10.46
C ARG A 19 4.56 19.51 10.42
N ARG A 20 5.19 19.96 11.52
CA ARG A 20 6.66 20.00 11.67
C ARG A 20 7.25 18.59 11.77
N VAL A 21 8.41 18.45 11.13
CA VAL A 21 9.08 17.24 10.67
C VAL A 21 9.85 16.54 11.78
N HIS A 22 9.49 15.28 12.06
CA HIS A 22 10.46 14.29 12.49
C HIS A 22 10.63 13.34 11.32
N ASP A 23 11.84 13.26 10.78
CA ASP A 23 12.17 12.26 9.75
C ASP A 23 11.99 10.88 10.41
N PHE A 24 11.01 10.13 9.95
CA PHE A 24 10.88 8.73 10.30
C PHE A 24 11.99 7.96 9.58
N GLU A 25 12.73 7.15 10.33
CA GLU A 25 13.71 6.24 9.77
C GLU A 25 13.20 4.80 9.90
N LEU A 26 13.16 4.10 8.77
CA LEU A 26 12.77 2.70 8.72
C LEU A 26 13.92 1.81 9.23
N THR A 27 14.06 1.70 10.55
CA THR A 27 15.13 0.88 11.15
C THR A 27 14.84 -0.62 11.03
N PRO A 28 15.88 -1.49 11.03
CA PRO A 28 15.68 -2.93 11.05
C PRO A 28 14.81 -3.42 12.22
N GLU A 29 14.96 -2.83 13.40
CA GLU A 29 14.17 -3.18 14.58
C GLU A 29 12.70 -2.86 14.38
N PHE A 30 12.39 -1.72 13.75
CA PHE A 30 11.03 -1.35 13.42
C PHE A 30 10.43 -2.32 12.39
N VAL A 31 11.18 -2.63 11.32
CA VAL A 31 10.74 -3.60 10.30
C VAL A 31 10.43 -4.94 10.94
N SER A 32 11.34 -5.48 11.76
CA SER A 32 11.12 -6.77 12.43
C SER A 32 9.91 -6.76 13.38
N LYS A 33 9.66 -5.65 14.09
CA LYS A 33 8.46 -5.49 14.94
C LYS A 33 7.18 -5.56 14.11
N VAL A 34 7.12 -4.85 12.98
CA VAL A 34 5.95 -4.84 12.10
C VAL A 34 5.76 -6.19 11.41
N GLU A 35 6.84 -6.82 10.96
CA GLU A 35 6.81 -8.16 10.37
C GLU A 35 6.28 -9.20 11.34
N ALA A 36 6.76 -9.20 12.59
CA ALA A 36 6.31 -10.13 13.62
C ALA A 36 4.80 -9.99 13.88
N TYR A 37 4.31 -8.75 14.03
CA TYR A 37 2.89 -8.51 14.23
C TYR A 37 2.05 -8.92 13.01
N ARG A 38 2.48 -8.57 11.80
CA ARG A 38 1.80 -8.98 10.56
C ARG A 38 1.73 -10.50 10.42
N ASP A 39 2.82 -11.19 10.72
CA ASP A 39 2.89 -12.64 10.61
C ASP A 39 1.99 -13.32 11.65
N GLU A 40 1.92 -12.78 12.88
CA GLU A 40 0.97 -13.22 13.91
C GLU A 40 -0.49 -13.07 13.44
N VAL A 41 -0.85 -11.89 12.91
CA VAL A 41 -2.20 -11.66 12.37
C VAL A 41 -2.52 -12.62 11.24
N ARG A 42 -1.58 -12.85 10.31
CA ARG A 42 -1.77 -13.80 9.20
C ARG A 42 -1.94 -15.23 9.70
N GLU A 43 -1.21 -15.64 10.74
CA GLU A 43 -1.37 -16.97 11.34
C GLU A 43 -2.75 -17.15 11.96
N GLN A 44 -3.25 -16.14 12.68
CA GLN A 44 -4.57 -16.16 13.34
C GLN A 44 -5.73 -16.17 12.34
N GLU A 45 -5.62 -15.41 11.24
CA GLU A 45 -6.69 -15.22 10.26
C GLU A 45 -6.64 -16.21 9.07
N GLY A 46 -5.68 -17.14 9.05
CA GLY A 46 -5.55 -18.15 7.99
C GLY A 46 -4.91 -17.64 6.69
N GLY A 47 -4.11 -16.58 6.78
CA GLY A 47 -3.32 -15.99 5.69
C GLY A 47 -3.87 -14.68 5.14
N GLY A 48 -3.33 -14.25 4.00
CA GLY A 48 -3.81 -13.06 3.28
C GLY A 48 -3.08 -11.75 3.62
N GLY A 49 -3.72 -10.66 3.20
CA GLY A 49 -3.11 -9.34 3.19
C GLY A 49 -3.08 -8.61 4.52
N MET A 50 -4.23 -8.59 5.22
CA MET A 50 -4.45 -8.06 6.57
C MET A 50 -3.83 -6.67 6.86
N CYS A 51 -3.60 -5.88 5.82
CA CYS A 51 -3.06 -4.53 5.89
C CYS A 51 -3.89 -3.62 6.79
N HIS A 52 -5.22 -3.76 6.78
CA HIS A 52 -6.11 -2.99 7.64
C HIS A 52 -5.80 -3.21 9.14
N ILE A 53 -5.55 -4.44 9.59
CA ILE A 53 -5.24 -4.75 11.00
C ILE A 53 -3.86 -4.20 11.38
N VAL A 54 -2.85 -4.41 10.53
CA VAL A 54 -1.49 -3.93 10.81
C VAL A 54 -1.43 -2.40 10.82
N THR A 55 -2.13 -1.74 9.90
CA THR A 55 -2.21 -0.28 9.88
C THR A 55 -3.03 0.30 11.04
N ASP A 56 -4.04 -0.41 11.54
CA ASP A 56 -4.77 -0.05 12.77
C ASP A 56 -3.85 -0.08 13.98
N TYR A 57 -3.08 -1.16 14.14
CA TYR A 57 -2.07 -1.25 15.19
C TYR A 57 -1.08 -0.08 15.15
N LEU A 58 -0.56 0.24 13.97
CA LEU A 58 0.38 1.35 13.79
C LEU A 58 -0.25 2.72 14.03
N ALA A 59 -1.52 2.89 13.68
CA ALA A 59 -2.26 4.13 13.95
C ALA A 59 -2.45 4.35 15.44
N GLU A 60 -2.82 3.32 16.20
CA GLU A 60 -2.98 3.39 17.66
C GLU A 60 -1.64 3.62 18.38
N GLU A 61 -0.59 2.92 17.95
CA GLU A 61 0.74 3.00 18.59
C GLU A 61 1.44 4.35 18.33
N TYR A 62 1.35 4.88 17.10
CA TYR A 62 2.15 6.05 16.68
C TYR A 62 1.32 7.29 16.33
N GLY A 63 -0.01 7.20 16.35
CA GLY A 63 -0.91 8.31 15.98
C GLY A 63 -0.88 8.65 14.49
N TRP A 64 -0.49 7.70 13.64
CA TRP A 64 -0.45 7.89 12.19
C TRP A 64 -1.83 7.74 11.55
N GLU A 65 -2.08 8.51 10.51
CA GLU A 65 -3.35 8.44 9.77
C GLU A 65 -3.38 7.19 8.89
N ARG A 66 -4.57 6.66 8.62
CA ARG A 66 -4.77 5.52 7.73
C ARG A 66 -5.38 5.99 6.43
N LEU A 67 -4.96 5.39 5.32
CA LEU A 67 -5.48 5.70 4.00
C LEU A 67 -5.69 4.41 3.20
N TYR A 68 -6.89 4.27 2.67
CA TYR A 68 -7.22 3.21 1.71
C TYR A 68 -6.63 3.56 0.35
N VAL A 69 -5.84 2.66 -0.23
CA VAL A 69 -5.20 2.84 -1.53
C VAL A 69 -5.26 1.58 -2.38
N SER A 70 -5.38 1.76 -3.69
CA SER A 70 -5.07 0.75 -4.69
C SER A 70 -3.59 0.80 -5.05
N TYR A 71 -3.01 -0.36 -5.34
CA TYR A 71 -1.69 -0.47 -5.94
C TYR A 71 -1.74 -0.39 -7.45
N LEU A 72 -0.79 0.36 -8.00
CA LEU A 72 -0.59 0.47 -9.44
C LEU A 72 0.71 -0.21 -9.88
N SER A 73 0.66 -0.82 -11.06
CA SER A 73 1.85 -1.18 -11.81
C SER A 73 2.64 0.10 -12.21
N PRO A 74 3.90 -0.03 -12.65
CA PRO A 74 4.64 1.10 -13.21
C PRO A 74 3.96 1.76 -14.42
N SER A 75 3.13 1.01 -15.16
CA SER A 75 2.33 1.52 -16.26
C SER A 75 0.97 2.07 -15.83
N GLY A 76 0.69 2.17 -14.53
CA GLY A 76 -0.55 2.74 -14.02
C GLY A 76 -1.73 1.78 -13.97
N GLU A 77 -1.52 0.49 -14.18
CA GLU A 77 -2.62 -0.48 -14.09
C GLU A 77 -2.90 -0.82 -12.63
N ILE A 78 -4.17 -0.82 -12.22
CA ILE A 78 -4.55 -1.35 -10.90
C ILE A 78 -4.18 -2.84 -10.84
N ILE A 79 -3.33 -3.17 -9.87
CA ILE A 79 -2.88 -4.53 -9.55
C ILE A 79 -3.45 -5.02 -8.23
N CYS A 80 -3.74 -4.13 -7.28
CA CYS A 80 -4.55 -4.41 -6.09
C CYS A 80 -5.56 -3.28 -5.94
N GLY A 81 -6.84 -3.60 -5.94
CA GLY A 81 -7.91 -2.68 -5.53
C GLY A 81 -8.86 -3.41 -4.58
N GLY A 82 -9.61 -2.65 -3.80
CA GLY A 82 -10.63 -3.21 -2.90
C GLY A 82 -10.13 -3.44 -1.48
N GLY A 83 -9.57 -2.39 -0.85
CA GLY A 83 -9.41 -2.34 0.60
C GLY A 83 -7.97 -2.44 1.10
N HIS A 84 -6.96 -2.15 0.27
CA HIS A 84 -5.59 -2.08 0.81
C HIS A 84 -5.39 -0.79 1.60
N VAL A 85 -4.71 -0.87 2.75
CA VAL A 85 -4.56 0.24 3.69
C VAL A 85 -3.09 0.48 3.99
N ILE A 86 -2.70 1.75 4.01
CA ILE A 86 -1.37 2.24 4.40
C ILE A 86 -1.47 3.24 5.54
N ASN A 87 -0.35 3.55 6.19
CA ASN A 87 -0.25 4.67 7.11
C ASN A 87 0.36 5.90 6.43
N VAL A 88 -0.22 7.07 6.67
CA VAL A 88 0.33 8.37 6.26
C VAL A 88 1.05 8.99 7.44
N LEU A 89 2.31 9.36 7.23
CA LEU A 89 3.18 9.92 8.25
C LEU A 89 3.06 11.45 8.31
N PRO A 90 3.50 12.10 9.40
CA PRO A 90 3.38 13.55 9.57
C PRO A 90 4.09 14.40 8.51
N ASP A 91 5.09 13.86 7.82
CA ASP A 91 5.82 14.49 6.72
C ASP A 91 5.17 14.24 5.33
N GLY A 92 4.01 13.58 5.31
CA GLY A 92 3.28 13.19 4.11
C GLY A 92 3.90 12.01 3.37
N SER A 93 4.99 11.42 3.88
CA SER A 93 5.44 10.11 3.42
C SER A 93 4.44 9.04 3.83
N ILE A 94 4.60 7.84 3.25
CA ILE A 94 3.75 6.72 3.59
C ILE A 94 4.56 5.56 4.12
N LEU A 95 3.97 4.82 5.04
CA LEU A 95 4.44 3.52 5.47
C LEU A 95 3.47 2.47 4.98
N ASP A 96 4.00 1.53 4.20
CA ASP A 96 3.32 0.35 3.72
C ASP A 96 3.83 -0.88 4.49
N PRO A 97 3.08 -1.38 5.49
CA PRO A 97 3.51 -2.49 6.33
C PRO A 97 3.35 -3.87 5.64
N THR A 98 2.70 -3.91 4.48
CA THR A 98 2.41 -5.14 3.74
C THR A 98 2.81 -4.98 2.27
N ARG A 99 3.93 -4.30 2.03
CA ARG A 99 4.50 -4.09 0.69
C ARG A 99 4.81 -5.41 -0.02
N ASP A 100 4.96 -6.50 0.71
CA ASP A 100 5.16 -7.85 0.17
C ASP A 100 4.06 -8.27 -0.81
N GLN A 101 2.87 -7.69 -0.67
CA GLN A 101 1.75 -7.85 -1.57
C GLN A 101 1.98 -7.33 -3.00
N PHE A 102 2.95 -6.44 -3.23
CA PHE A 102 3.37 -6.08 -4.60
C PHE A 102 4.03 -7.25 -5.34
N GLY A 103 4.61 -8.22 -4.62
CA GLY A 103 5.38 -9.30 -5.23
C GLY A 103 6.79 -8.88 -5.66
N GLU A 104 7.32 -7.79 -5.11
CA GLU A 104 8.59 -7.19 -5.51
C GLU A 104 9.73 -7.41 -4.50
N GLY A 105 9.52 -8.27 -3.50
CA GLY A 105 10.57 -8.66 -2.55
C GLY A 105 10.85 -7.65 -1.44
N PHE A 106 9.96 -6.67 -1.26
CA PHE A 106 9.96 -5.75 -0.13
C PHE A 106 8.90 -6.19 0.89
N SER A 107 9.15 -5.99 2.18
CA SER A 107 8.25 -6.45 3.24
C SER A 107 7.46 -5.29 3.86
N VAL A 108 8.20 -4.34 4.42
CA VAL A 108 7.72 -3.06 4.91
C VAL A 108 8.45 -1.99 4.13
N SER A 109 7.78 -0.91 3.75
CA SER A 109 8.41 0.17 2.99
C SER A 109 7.97 1.53 3.47
N HIS A 110 8.95 2.42 3.61
CA HIS A 110 8.76 3.84 3.87
C HIS A 110 9.03 4.57 2.56
N ILE A 111 7.98 5.15 1.99
CA ILE A 111 8.05 5.84 0.70
C ILE A 111 7.91 7.33 0.96
N LYS A 112 8.98 8.07 0.67
CA LYS A 112 9.00 9.53 0.81
C LYS A 112 7.95 10.18 -0.09
N SER A 113 7.42 11.32 0.37
CA SER A 113 6.41 12.09 -0.36
C SER A 113 6.88 12.63 -1.72
N ASP A 114 8.19 12.82 -1.88
CA ASP A 114 8.84 13.23 -3.13
C ASP A 114 9.33 12.05 -3.99
N SER A 115 9.11 10.81 -3.55
CA SER A 115 9.52 9.62 -4.29
C SER A 115 8.62 9.37 -5.49
N ASP A 116 9.21 9.06 -6.64
CA ASP A 116 8.47 8.62 -7.83
C ASP A 116 7.57 7.40 -7.56
N GLU A 117 7.97 6.56 -6.59
CA GLU A 117 7.27 5.34 -6.19
C GLU A 117 5.93 5.61 -5.51
N ILE A 118 5.76 6.77 -4.85
CA ILE A 118 4.49 7.12 -4.20
C ILE A 118 3.35 7.19 -5.22
N GLY A 119 3.69 7.43 -6.50
CA GLY A 119 2.74 7.38 -7.61
C GLY A 119 2.09 6.01 -7.83
N ARG A 120 2.61 4.95 -7.23
CA ARG A 120 2.04 3.59 -7.29
C ARG A 120 0.97 3.33 -6.24
N TYR A 121 0.78 4.27 -5.32
CA TYR A 121 -0.26 4.23 -4.30
C TYR A 121 -1.32 5.23 -4.71
N ARG A 122 -2.52 4.77 -4.98
CA ARG A 122 -3.61 5.66 -5.34
C ARG A 122 -4.74 5.51 -4.32
N PRO A 123 -5.18 6.56 -3.62
CA PRO A 123 -6.40 6.54 -2.83
C PRO A 123 -7.54 5.82 -3.54
N GLU A 124 -8.25 4.95 -2.83
CA GLU A 124 -9.33 4.15 -3.42
C GLU A 124 -10.56 4.99 -3.77
N PHE A 125 -11.20 4.61 -4.86
CA PHE A 125 -12.47 5.11 -5.36
C PHE A 125 -13.54 4.01 -5.23
N TYR A 126 -14.62 4.33 -4.50
CA TYR A 126 -15.78 3.45 -4.33
C TYR A 126 -17.04 4.08 -4.95
N VAL A 127 -18.02 3.26 -5.35
CA VAL A 127 -19.26 3.73 -6.03
C VAL A 127 -20.11 4.64 -5.15
N ASP A 128 -20.17 4.34 -3.85
CA ASP A 128 -20.90 5.08 -2.82
C ASP A 128 -20.03 6.13 -2.12
N TYR A 129 -18.72 6.06 -2.34
CA TYR A 129 -17.74 7.04 -1.92
C TYR A 129 -17.38 7.98 -3.07
N HIS A 130 -18.31 8.89 -3.37
CA HIS A 130 -18.04 10.06 -4.21
C HIS A 130 -17.38 11.15 -3.33
N PRO A 131 -16.34 11.86 -3.82
CA PRO A 131 -15.55 12.81 -3.03
C PRO A 131 -16.38 14.01 -2.55
N GLY A 132 -16.98 13.87 -1.37
CA GLY A 132 -17.24 14.94 -0.42
C GLY A 132 -16.17 14.96 0.68
N HIS A 133 -14.99 14.38 0.40
CA HIS A 133 -13.83 14.49 1.29
C HIS A 133 -13.51 15.98 1.49
N PRO A 134 -13.04 16.41 2.67
CA PRO A 134 -12.61 17.80 2.90
C PRO A 134 -11.61 18.34 1.87
N ASP A 135 -11.01 17.47 1.05
CA ASP A 135 -10.05 17.78 -0.02
C ASP A 135 -10.59 17.48 -1.45
N ALA A 136 -11.91 17.42 -1.67
CA ALA A 136 -12.53 17.07 -2.96
C ALA A 136 -11.95 17.85 -4.16
N SER A 137 -11.57 19.13 -3.97
CA SER A 137 -10.91 19.95 -5.01
C SER A 137 -9.54 19.42 -5.47
N ALA A 138 -8.82 18.65 -4.64
CA ALA A 138 -7.54 18.04 -4.99
C ALA A 138 -7.70 16.80 -5.87
N LEU A 139 -8.88 16.17 -5.84
CA LEU A 139 -9.23 14.99 -6.63
C LEU A 139 -9.99 15.34 -7.93
N ASP A 140 -10.34 16.62 -8.15
CA ASP A 140 -11.03 17.09 -9.36
C ASP A 140 -10.27 16.75 -10.67
N ALA A 141 -8.94 16.80 -10.64
CA ALA A 141 -8.10 16.45 -11.78
C ALA A 141 -8.18 14.95 -12.15
N TRP A 142 -8.71 14.11 -11.26
CA TRP A 142 -8.79 12.67 -11.43
C TRP A 142 -10.15 12.23 -12.00
N LEU A 143 -11.22 13.01 -11.75
CA LEU A 143 -12.60 12.67 -12.12
C LEU A 143 -12.81 12.24 -13.59
N PRO A 144 -12.21 12.90 -14.61
CA PRO A 144 -12.46 12.54 -16.01
C PRO A 144 -11.91 11.17 -16.43
N TYR A 145 -11.01 10.58 -15.63
CA TYR A 145 -10.32 9.34 -15.97
C TYR A 145 -10.95 8.10 -15.32
N TYR A 146 -11.89 8.26 -14.37
CA TYR A 146 -12.39 7.16 -13.53
C TYR A 146 -13.92 7.19 -13.29
N ASP A 147 -14.65 8.01 -14.04
CA ASP A 147 -16.11 8.06 -13.96
C ASP A 147 -16.73 6.70 -14.28
N GLY A 148 -17.47 6.13 -13.32
CA GLY A 148 -18.37 5.00 -13.52
C GLY A 148 -17.90 3.60 -13.11
N VAL A 149 -16.70 3.40 -12.55
CA VAL A 149 -16.23 2.06 -12.09
C VAL A 149 -15.39 2.14 -10.79
N PRO A 150 -15.81 1.48 -9.70
CA PRO A 150 -15.03 1.32 -8.47
C PRO A 150 -13.76 0.51 -8.64
N ASP A 151 -12.78 0.73 -7.78
CA ASP A 151 -11.50 0.02 -7.84
C ASP A 151 -11.61 -1.47 -7.53
N GLU A 152 -12.51 -1.82 -6.60
CA GLU A 152 -12.86 -3.20 -6.30
C GLU A 152 -13.44 -3.94 -7.53
N ASP A 153 -14.09 -3.21 -8.45
CA ASP A 153 -14.75 -3.79 -9.62
C ASP A 153 -13.81 -3.90 -10.84
N VAL A 154 -12.65 -3.24 -10.82
CA VAL A 154 -11.67 -3.32 -11.90
C VAL A 154 -11.12 -4.74 -12.08
N ASP A 155 -11.04 -5.51 -11.00
CA ASP A 155 -10.63 -6.92 -11.05
C ASP A 155 -11.68 -7.80 -11.73
N THR A 156 -12.97 -7.53 -11.51
CA THR A 156 -14.10 -8.21 -12.17
C THR A 156 -14.16 -7.89 -13.66
N LEU A 157 -13.84 -6.64 -14.06
CA LEU A 157 -13.89 -6.19 -15.46
C LEU A 157 -12.75 -6.72 -16.34
N LYS A 158 -11.60 -7.05 -15.76
CA LYS A 158 -10.47 -7.57 -16.54
C LYS A 158 -10.65 -9.03 -16.98
N GLY A 159 -11.71 -9.72 -16.54
CA GLY A 159 -12.03 -11.11 -16.92
C GLY A 159 -10.88 -12.08 -16.70
N GLY A 160 -9.89 -11.70 -15.88
CA GLY A 160 -8.55 -12.24 -15.95
C GLY A 160 -8.34 -13.29 -14.89
N THR A 161 -8.04 -14.50 -15.34
CA THR A 161 -7.22 -15.46 -14.61
C THR A 161 -5.87 -14.82 -14.28
N ARG A 162 -5.82 -13.94 -13.28
CA ARG A 162 -4.58 -13.69 -12.56
C ARG A 162 -4.24 -14.99 -11.83
N GLU A 163 -2.95 -15.28 -11.70
CA GLU A 163 -2.46 -16.40 -10.88
C GLU A 163 -3.15 -16.38 -9.50
N PRO A 164 -3.08 -17.43 -8.66
CA PRO A 164 -3.76 -17.51 -7.36
C PRO A 164 -3.50 -16.37 -6.35
N GLY A 165 -2.74 -15.35 -6.76
CA GLY A 165 -2.52 -14.09 -6.08
C GLY A 165 -2.79 -12.86 -6.93
N TRP A 166 -3.35 -11.84 -6.30
CA TRP A 166 -3.67 -10.50 -6.81
C TRP A 166 -2.44 -9.60 -7.02
N TRP A 167 -1.26 -10.17 -7.25
CA TRP A 167 0.00 -9.44 -7.39
C TRP A 167 0.56 -9.48 -8.82
N LEU A 168 1.70 -8.81 -9.04
CA LEU A 168 2.36 -8.73 -10.35
C LEU A 168 2.65 -10.11 -10.97
N SER A 169 2.63 -10.17 -12.31
CA SER A 169 2.94 -11.41 -13.05
C SER A 169 4.41 -11.83 -12.91
N ASP A 170 5.32 -10.87 -12.74
CA ASP A 170 6.72 -11.15 -12.38
C ASP A 170 6.85 -11.25 -10.86
N LYS A 171 7.30 -12.41 -10.37
CA LYS A 171 7.45 -12.73 -8.94
C LYS A 171 8.92 -12.98 -8.56
N THR A 172 9.86 -12.64 -9.43
CA THR A 172 11.29 -12.97 -9.27
C THR A 172 11.82 -12.47 -7.93
N HIS A 173 11.54 -11.21 -7.61
CA HIS A 173 12.00 -10.60 -6.37
C HIS A 173 11.25 -11.13 -5.14
N TYR A 174 9.95 -11.41 -5.24
CA TYR A 174 9.20 -12.05 -4.18
C TYR A 174 9.73 -13.45 -3.85
N ASN A 175 9.98 -14.28 -4.86
CA ASN A 175 10.53 -15.61 -4.65
C ASN A 175 11.89 -15.54 -3.95
N ALA A 176 12.77 -14.64 -4.38
CA ALA A 176 14.05 -14.42 -3.72
C ALA A 176 13.91 -13.96 -2.25
N TYR A 177 12.92 -13.10 -1.96
CA TYR A 177 12.58 -12.72 -0.59
C TYR A 177 12.08 -13.91 0.24
N ILE A 178 11.15 -14.70 -0.29
CA ILE A 178 10.61 -15.90 0.38
C ILE A 178 11.72 -16.92 0.65
N ASP A 179 12.62 -17.15 -0.32
CA ASP A 179 13.76 -18.04 -0.16
C ASP A 179 14.67 -17.56 0.97
N ARG A 180 14.99 -16.25 1.01
CA ARG A 180 15.76 -15.63 2.10
C ARG A 180 15.06 -15.76 3.45
N GLN A 181 13.75 -15.53 3.52
CA GLN A 181 12.97 -15.70 4.76
C GLN A 181 12.99 -17.15 5.24
N ASN A 182 12.86 -18.11 4.32
CA ASN A 182 12.95 -19.54 4.62
C ASN A 182 14.35 -19.96 5.10
N GLU A 183 15.40 -19.37 4.54
CA GLU A 183 16.77 -19.55 5.02
C GLU A 183 16.92 -19.03 6.46
N LEU A 184 16.45 -17.81 6.75
CA LEU A 184 16.51 -17.23 8.09
C LEU A 184 15.75 -18.10 9.12
N LYS A 185 14.56 -18.60 8.76
CA LYS A 185 13.77 -19.55 9.59
C LYS A 185 14.51 -20.88 9.81
N ARG A 186 15.21 -21.41 8.80
CA ARG A 186 16.00 -22.66 8.91
C ARG A 186 17.21 -22.53 9.85
N TYR A 187 17.77 -21.34 10.02
CA TYR A 187 18.92 -21.10 10.91
C TYR A 187 18.54 -20.72 12.34
N GLY A 188 17.27 -20.91 12.75
CA GLY A 188 16.85 -20.75 14.15
C GLY A 188 16.92 -19.32 14.68
N ARG A 189 16.97 -18.32 13.80
CA ARG A 189 16.69 -16.93 14.17
C ARG A 189 15.18 -16.71 14.13
N THR A 190 14.48 -17.31 15.09
CA THR A 190 13.24 -16.71 15.61
C THR A 190 13.64 -15.39 16.26
N PHE A 191 13.07 -14.30 15.77
CA PHE A 191 12.87 -13.14 16.63
C PHE A 191 11.82 -13.49 17.68
#